data_AF-A0A4R2M4J5-F1
#
_entry.id   AF-A0A4R2M4J5-F1
#
_cell.length_a   1.000
_cell.length_b   1.000
_cell.length_c   1.000
_cell.angle_alpha   90.00
_cell.angle_beta   90.00
_cell.angle_gamma   90.00
#
_symmetry.space_group_name_H-M   'P 1'
#
loop_
_entity.id
_entity.type
_entity.pdbx_description
1 polymer ?
#
loop_
_entity_poly.entity_id
_entity_poly.type
_entity_poly.pdbx_seq_one_letter_code
_entity_poly.pdbx_strand_id
1 'polypeptide(L)'
;MALYEYRCADHGPFDRHWPLGTAPAEAECPHCGAAARRVFSAPMLRTGRRSEWTAALDHAEKSRHEPEVVSALPSLGRSPRPAAPLNPALFTLPRP
;
A
#
# COMPACT_ATOMS: atom_id res chain seq x y z
N MET A 1 0.45 -12.55 -25.94
CA MET A 1 1.43 -13.22 -25.06
C MET A 1 1.07 -12.88 -23.62
N ALA A 2 1.24 -13.83 -22.70
CA ALA A 2 1.03 -13.65 -21.26
C ALA A 2 2.32 -13.97 -20.51
N LEU A 3 2.52 -13.28 -19.39
CA LEU A 3 3.66 -13.48 -18.49
C LEU A 3 3.36 -14.61 -17.52
N TYR A 4 4.30 -15.54 -17.38
CA TYR A 4 4.24 -16.66 -16.44
C TYR A 4 5.52 -16.69 -15.62
N GLU A 5 5.37 -16.86 -14.31
CA GLU A 5 6.50 -16.97 -13.38
C GLU A 5 6.87 -18.44 -13.13
N TYR A 6 8.16 -18.71 -13.11
CA TYR A 6 8.77 -20.01 -12.81
C TYR A 6 9.77 -19.83 -11.67
N ARG A 7 10.01 -20.87 -10.88
CA ARG A 7 10.96 -20.81 -9.76
C ARG A 7 12.00 -21.91 -9.85
N CYS A 8 13.26 -21.51 -10.01
CA CYS A 8 14.42 -22.38 -9.86
C CYS A 8 14.72 -22.58 -8.37
N ALA A 9 15.17 -23.77 -7.99
CA ALA A 9 15.58 -24.08 -6.62
C ALA A 9 16.80 -23.24 -6.19
N ASP A 10 17.75 -23.00 -7.11
CA ASP A 10 19.02 -22.35 -6.79
C ASP A 10 19.03 -20.84 -7.08
N HIS A 11 18.38 -20.40 -8.16
CA HIS A 11 18.46 -19.01 -8.65
C HIS A 11 17.22 -18.17 -8.37
N GLY A 12 16.12 -18.78 -7.89
CA GLY A 12 14.89 -18.07 -7.56
C GLY A 12 13.91 -17.88 -8.73
N PRO A 13 12.99 -16.90 -8.63
CA PRO A 13 11.92 -16.70 -9.60
C PRO A 13 12.42 -16.04 -10.89
N PHE A 14 11.80 -16.39 -12.02
CA PHE A 14 12.03 -15.75 -13.31
C PHE A 14 10.78 -15.83 -14.19
N ASP A 15 10.68 -14.90 -15.15
CA ASP A 15 9.51 -14.78 -16.02
C ASP A 15 9.75 -15.32 -17.43
N ARG A 16 8.70 -15.91 -18.01
CA ARG A 16 8.65 -16.31 -19.43
C ARG A 16 7.33 -15.89 -20.06
N HIS A 17 7.40 -15.53 -21.33
CA HIS A 17 6.23 -15.20 -22.14
C HIS A 17 5.75 -16.44 -22.88
N TRP A 18 4.47 -16.78 -22.71
CA TRP A 18 3.82 -17.85 -23.45
C TRP A 18 2.50 -17.36 -24.03
N PRO A 19 1.97 -17.99 -25.10
CA PRO A 19 0.57 -17.82 -25.45
C PRO A 19 -0.33 -18.16 -24.25
N LEU A 20 -1.43 -17.43 -24.13
CA LEU A 20 -2.32 -17.59 -22.98
C LEU A 20 -2.89 -19.02 -22.98
N GLY A 21 -2.70 -19.74 -21.87
CA GLY A 21 -3.19 -21.11 -21.69
C GLY A 21 -2.26 -22.20 -22.21
N THR A 22 -1.11 -21.86 -22.83
CA THR A 22 -0.19 -22.86 -23.39
C THR A 22 1.12 -22.99 -22.62
N ALA A 23 1.29 -22.26 -21.51
CA ALA A 23 2.50 -22.31 -20.70
C ALA A 23 2.73 -23.73 -20.12
N PRO A 24 3.92 -24.32 -20.31
CA PRO A 24 4.25 -25.64 -19.75
C PRO A 24 4.36 -25.59 -18.22
N ALA A 25 4.25 -26.77 -17.59
CA ALA A 25 4.40 -26.92 -16.14
C ALA A 25 5.84 -26.62 -15.65
N GLU A 26 6.83 -26.80 -16.52
CA GLU A 26 8.24 -26.56 -16.24
C GLU A 26 8.90 -25.77 -17.38
N ALA A 27 9.90 -24.97 -17.04
CA ALA A 27 10.74 -24.25 -17.99
C ALA A 27 12.20 -24.27 -17.52
N GLU A 28 13.13 -24.20 -18.46
CA GLU A 28 14.56 -24.19 -18.15
C GLU A 28 14.97 -22.86 -17.49
N CYS A 29 15.70 -22.97 -16.38
CA CYS A 29 16.28 -21.82 -15.72
C CYS A 29 17.30 -21.13 -16.64
N PRO A 30 17.22 -19.79 -16.84
CA PRO A 30 18.17 -19.07 -17.68
C PRO A 30 19.62 -19.06 -17.15
N HIS A 31 19.83 -19.43 -15.89
CA HIS A 31 21.16 -19.43 -15.26
C HIS A 31 21.83 -20.81 -15.24
N CYS A 32 21.10 -21.86 -14.88
CA CYS A 32 21.66 -23.21 -14.76
C CYS A 32 21.07 -24.26 -15.70
N GLY A 33 20.06 -23.93 -16.49
CA GLY A 33 19.37 -24.87 -17.37
C GLY A 33 18.51 -25.92 -16.66
N ALA A 34 18.51 -25.97 -15.32
CA ALA A 34 17.69 -26.90 -14.57
C ALA A 34 16.18 -26.64 -14.78
N ALA A 35 15.39 -27.71 -14.71
CA ALA A 35 13.94 -27.62 -14.79
C ALA A 35 13.38 -26.84 -13.59
N ALA A 36 12.71 -25.73 -13.87
CA ALA A 36 12.06 -24.89 -12.88
C ALA A 36 10.54 -25.01 -13.01
N ARG A 37 9.84 -25.14 -11.89
CA ARG A 37 8.38 -25.30 -11.89
C ARG A 37 7.68 -23.96 -12.07
N ARG A 38 6.59 -23.99 -12.84
CA ARG A 38 5.67 -22.86 -12.94
C ARG A 38 5.04 -22.62 -11.58
N VAL A 39 5.12 -21.39 -11.11
CA VAL A 39 4.47 -20.97 -9.88
C VAL A 39 3.28 -20.08 -10.24
N PHE A 40 2.18 -20.28 -9.54
CA PHE A 40 1.13 -19.27 -9.50
C PHE A 40 1.67 -18.18 -8.59
N SER A 41 2.35 -17.21 -9.22
CA SER A 41 2.65 -15.97 -8.54
C SER A 41 1.35 -15.30 -8.16
N ALA A 42 1.46 -14.26 -7.36
CA ALA A 42 0.35 -13.48 -6.88
C ALA A 42 0.22 -12.20 -7.71
N PRO A 43 -0.03 -12.24 -9.04
CA PRO A 43 -0.17 -11.01 -9.79
C PRO A 43 -1.41 -10.32 -9.22
N MET A 44 -1.17 -9.20 -8.54
CA MET A 44 -2.20 -8.39 -7.89
C MET A 44 -2.88 -8.97 -6.64
N LEU A 45 -2.23 -9.84 -5.84
CA LEU A 45 -2.78 -10.13 -4.51
C LEU A 45 -2.94 -8.80 -3.75
N ARG A 46 -4.16 -8.55 -3.27
CA ARG A 46 -4.49 -7.40 -2.44
C ARG A 46 -3.78 -7.54 -1.10
N THR A 47 -2.56 -7.02 -0.99
CA THR A 47 -1.94 -6.77 0.32
C THR A 47 -2.79 -5.73 1.04
N GLY A 48 -3.00 -5.85 2.36
CA GLY A 48 -3.94 -5.01 3.12
C GLY A 48 -3.79 -3.50 2.95
N ARG A 49 -2.60 -3.02 2.55
CA ARG A 49 -2.31 -1.60 2.27
C ARG A 49 -2.72 -1.11 0.87
N ARG A 50 -3.17 -2.00 -0.03
CA ARG A 50 -3.52 -1.63 -1.41
C ARG A 50 -4.73 -0.70 -1.46
N SER A 51 -5.71 -0.87 -0.58
CA SER A 51 -6.87 0.03 -0.49
C SER A 51 -6.47 1.44 -0.07
N GLU A 52 -5.56 1.57 0.90
CA GLU A 52 -5.00 2.86 1.36
C GLU A 52 -4.31 3.58 0.19
N TRP A 53 -3.49 2.84 -0.56
CA TRP A 53 -2.73 3.36 -1.70
C TRP A 53 -3.64 3.76 -2.87
N THR A 54 -4.64 2.94 -3.18
CA THR A 54 -5.63 3.28 -4.21
C THR A 54 -6.45 4.50 -3.81
N ALA A 55 -6.92 4.58 -2.57
CA ALA A 55 -7.64 5.74 -2.06
C ALA A 55 -6.80 7.03 -2.13
N ALA A 56 -5.50 6.94 -1.83
CA ALA A 56 -4.59 8.08 -1.94
C ALA A 56 -4.41 8.55 -3.40
N LEU A 57 -4.30 7.62 -4.36
CA LEU A 57 -4.23 7.93 -5.80
C LEU A 57 -5.52 8.58 -6.28
N ASP A 58 -6.68 8.01 -5.92
CA ASP A 58 -7.99 8.55 -6.29
C ASP A 58 -8.19 9.96 -5.72
N HIS A 59 -7.77 10.18 -4.48
CA HIS A 59 -7.84 11.50 -3.85
C HIS A 59 -6.92 12.52 -4.54
N ALA A 60 -5.71 12.12 -4.93
CA ALA A 60 -4.79 12.98 -5.68
C ALA A 60 -5.38 13.38 -7.04
N GLU A 61 -5.94 12.44 -7.79
CA GLU A 61 -6.56 12.71 -9.09
C GLU A 61 -7.78 13.63 -8.94
N LYS A 62 -8.65 13.36 -7.94
CA LYS A 62 -9.81 14.20 -7.63
C LYS A 62 -9.40 15.64 -7.31
N SER A 63 -8.35 15.84 -6.51
CA SER A 63 -7.91 17.17 -6.06
C SER A 63 -7.53 18.12 -7.21
N ARG A 64 -7.18 17.57 -8.37
CA ARG A 64 -6.85 18.35 -9.57
C ARG A 64 -8.05 19.12 -10.11
N HIS A 65 -9.25 18.55 -9.99
CA HIS A 65 -10.47 19.10 -10.56
C HIS A 65 -11.44 19.60 -9.47
N GLU A 66 -11.42 18.96 -8.31
CA GLU A 66 -12.35 19.22 -7.18
C GLU A 66 -11.60 19.09 -5.85
N PRO A 67 -10.73 20.06 -5.50
CA PRO A 67 -10.02 20.02 -4.23
C PRO A 67 -10.99 20.20 -3.06
N GLU A 68 -10.84 19.37 -2.04
CA GLU A 68 -11.58 19.54 -0.79
C GLU A 68 -10.99 20.72 -0.01
N VAL A 69 -11.80 21.77 0.18
CA VAL A 69 -11.42 22.96 0.95
C VAL A 69 -11.88 22.75 2.39
N VAL A 70 -10.93 22.46 3.29
CA VAL A 70 -11.21 22.32 4.72
C VAL A 70 -11.13 23.68 5.42
N SER A 71 -12.19 24.06 6.12
CA SER A 71 -12.26 25.31 6.92
C SER A 71 -11.68 25.15 8.34
N ALA A 72 -11.41 23.92 8.75
CA ALA A 72 -10.79 23.59 10.02
C ALA A 72 -9.92 22.35 9.84
N LEU A 73 -8.86 22.23 10.66
CA LEU A 73 -8.02 21.05 10.66
C LEU A 73 -8.85 19.84 11.13
N PRO A 74 -8.66 18.65 10.50
CA PRO A 74 -9.32 17.44 10.98
C PRO A 74 -8.96 17.24 12.44
N SER A 75 -9.97 16.97 13.28
CA SER A 75 -9.74 16.75 14.69
C SER A 75 -8.85 15.53 14.86
N LEU A 76 -7.58 15.74 15.20
CA LEU A 76 -6.61 14.68 15.49
C LEU A 76 -6.95 14.00 16.82
N GLY A 77 -8.15 13.42 16.95
CA GLY A 77 -8.59 12.64 18.10
C GLY A 77 -8.39 13.30 19.47
N ARG A 78 -8.16 14.62 19.54
CA ARG A 78 -7.93 15.28 20.81
C ARG A 78 -9.29 15.46 21.45
N SER A 79 -9.65 14.50 22.30
CA SER A 79 -10.71 14.67 23.27
C SER A 79 -10.56 16.06 23.88
N PRO A 80 -11.63 16.88 23.95
CA PRO A 80 -11.56 18.18 24.59
C PRO A 80 -10.88 17.95 25.95
N ARG A 81 -9.71 18.55 26.18
CA ARG A 81 -9.16 18.56 27.53
C ARG A 81 -10.27 19.21 28.37
N PRO A 82 -10.81 18.53 29.40
CA PRO A 82 -11.72 19.22 30.29
C PRO A 82 -10.99 20.47 30.77
N ALA A 83 -11.63 21.63 30.59
CA ALA A 83 -11.07 22.87 31.10
C ALA A 83 -10.70 22.62 32.55
N ALA A 84 -9.44 22.90 32.93
CA ALA A 84 -9.02 22.73 34.31
C ALA A 84 -10.02 23.48 35.20
N PRO A 85 -10.51 22.87 36.29
CA PRO A 85 -11.47 23.53 37.16
C PRO A 85 -10.88 24.87 37.61
N LEU A 86 -11.70 25.91 37.58
CA LEU A 86 -11.31 27.28 37.91
C LEU A 86 -10.84 27.30 39.38
N ASN A 87 -9.54 27.17 39.59
CA ASN A 87 -8.94 27.17 40.91
C ASN A 87 -8.66 28.63 41.31
N PRO A 88 -9.14 29.10 42.49
CA PRO A 88 -8.91 30.47 42.94
C PRO A 88 -7.43 30.86 43.08
N ALA A 89 -6.51 29.90 43.20
CA ALA A 89 -5.06 30.16 43.16
C ALA A 89 -4.55 30.72 41.81
N LEU A 90 -5.36 30.66 40.75
CA LEU A 90 -5.02 31.26 39.45
C LEU A 90 -5.20 32.78 39.46
N PHE A 91 -5.99 33.34 40.38
CA PHE A 91 -6.17 34.79 40.50
C PHE A 91 -4.97 35.52 41.11
N THR A 92 -4.07 34.79 41.76
CA THR A 92 -2.85 35.33 42.38
C THR A 92 -1.65 35.36 41.44
N LEU A 93 -1.77 34.80 40.23
CA LEU A 93 -0.70 34.87 39.24
C LEU A 93 -0.62 36.29 38.65
N PRO A 94 0.59 36.82 38.44
CA PRO A 94 0.77 38.11 37.77
C PRO A 94 0.18 38.03 36.36
N ARG A 95 -0.65 39.02 36.01
CA ARG A 95 -1.27 39.08 34.69
C ARG A 95 -0.19 39.42 33.64
N PRO A 96 -0.24 38.81 32.45
CA PRO A 96 0.61 39.19 31.33
C PRO A 96 0.33 40.63 30.90
#